data_AF-A0A821WRX9-F1
#
_entry.id   AF-A0A821WRX9-F1
#
_cell.length_a   1.000
_cell.length_b   1.000
_cell.length_c   1.000
_cell.angle_alpha   90.00
_cell.angle_beta   90.00
_cell.angle_gamma   90.00
#
_symmetry.space_group_name_H-M   'P 1'
#
loop_
_entity.id
_entity.type
_entity.pdbx_description
1 polymer ?
#
loop_
_entity_poly.entity_id
_entity_poly.type
_entity_poly.pdbx_seq_one_letter_code
_entity_poly.pdbx_strand_id
1 'polypeptide(L)'
;FSCGCYGSKSCTLNGTLCNYDQTNDSCLCDCCPPCNTCQQFLEFSCLANRYTKHYSLSNNQSNIILKINTPMKPQYIIDQTNNDIVQYLWDPCLRRALPNGIYLKNDNNGIYKLIGIPREKLEKTSFEILFKGSVNRILLVNFTITII
;
A
#
# COMPACT_ATOMS: atom_id res chain seq x y z
N PHE A 1 5.23 12.00 19.26
CA PHE A 1 6.41 11.19 18.86
C PHE A 1 6.74 11.52 17.42
N SER A 2 7.86 12.18 17.14
CA SER A 2 8.44 12.21 15.80
C SER A 2 9.15 10.88 15.57
N CYS A 3 8.86 10.19 14.46
CA CYS A 3 9.73 9.09 14.03
C CYS A 3 10.82 9.68 13.13
N GLY A 4 12.05 9.18 13.27
CA GLY A 4 13.20 9.53 12.44
C GLY A 4 13.66 8.32 11.62
N CYS A 5 14.37 8.56 10.52
CA CYS A 5 15.01 7.49 9.75
C CYS A 5 16.33 7.11 10.42
N TYR A 6 16.36 6.00 11.12
CA TYR A 6 17.53 5.51 11.87
C TYR A 6 18.30 4.42 11.12
N GLY A 7 17.80 3.99 9.96
CA GLY A 7 18.38 2.98 9.10
C GLY A 7 17.67 1.63 9.20
N SER A 8 17.91 0.79 8.19
CA SER A 8 17.28 -0.51 7.98
C SER A 8 17.62 -1.57 9.03
N LYS A 9 18.48 -1.29 10.01
CA LYS A 9 18.79 -2.22 11.12
C LYS A 9 18.30 -1.70 12.47
N SER A 10 17.45 -0.66 12.48
CA SER A 10 16.98 -0.04 13.71
C SER A 10 15.86 -0.83 14.40
N CYS A 11 15.09 -1.61 13.64
CA CYS A 11 13.99 -2.43 14.14
C CYS A 11 13.95 -3.83 13.51
N THR A 12 13.38 -4.77 14.26
CA THR A 12 12.98 -6.10 13.77
C THR A 12 11.83 -6.00 12.76
N LEU A 13 11.53 -7.12 12.08
CA LEU A 13 10.37 -7.25 11.18
C LEU A 13 9.04 -6.82 11.81
N ASN A 14 8.88 -6.98 13.13
CA ASN A 14 7.66 -6.59 13.85
C ASN A 14 7.75 -5.21 14.50
N GLY A 15 8.77 -4.40 14.19
CA GLY A 15 8.89 -3.04 14.72
C GLY A 15 9.31 -2.95 16.17
N THR A 16 9.87 -4.03 16.74
CA THR A 16 10.61 -3.98 18.01
C THR A 16 11.98 -3.38 17.75
N LEU A 17 12.37 -2.38 18.56
CA LEU A 17 13.69 -1.74 18.48
C LEU A 17 14.81 -2.77 18.63
N CYS A 18 15.81 -2.65 17.78
CA CYS A 18 17.01 -3.45 17.86
C CYS A 18 17.98 -2.88 18.91
N ASN A 19 18.66 -3.77 19.63
CA ASN A 19 19.72 -3.36 20.54
C ASN A 19 20.97 -3.08 19.72
N TYR A 20 21.49 -1.84 19.76
CA TYR A 20 22.62 -1.41 18.92
C TYR A 20 23.90 -2.23 19.14
N ASP A 21 24.07 -2.83 20.32
CA ASP A 21 25.24 -3.66 20.65
C ASP A 21 25.20 -5.06 20.02
N GLN A 22 24.05 -5.46 19.45
CA GLN A 22 23.88 -6.74 18.77
C GLN A 22 22.98 -6.51 17.55
N THR A 23 23.56 -6.11 16.41
CA THR A 23 22.85 -6.20 15.12
C THR A 23 22.58 -7.67 14.83
N ASN A 24 21.47 -8.16 15.33
CA ASN A 24 20.99 -9.50 15.10
C ASN A 24 20.45 -9.58 13.66
N ASP A 25 20.56 -10.72 12.99
CA ASP A 25 20.09 -10.89 11.60
C ASP A 25 18.58 -10.64 11.44
N SER A 26 17.85 -10.58 12.57
CA SER A 26 16.43 -10.21 12.64
C SER A 26 16.14 -8.71 12.47
N CYS A 27 17.17 -7.85 12.49
CA CYS A 27 17.07 -6.40 12.37
C CYS A 27 17.17 -5.94 10.92
N LEU A 28 16.02 -5.82 10.26
CA LEU A 28 15.92 -5.55 8.81
C LEU A 28 15.00 -4.38 8.44
N CYS A 29 14.43 -3.69 9.43
CA CYS A 29 13.50 -2.58 9.23
C CYS A 29 14.00 -1.26 9.81
N ASP A 30 13.50 -0.16 9.25
CA ASP A 30 13.49 1.12 9.95
C ASP A 30 12.28 1.19 10.89
N CYS A 31 12.44 1.72 12.10
CA CYS A 31 11.34 1.88 13.04
C CYS A 31 10.29 2.91 12.58
N CYS A 32 10.65 3.82 11.67
CA CYS A 32 9.77 4.81 11.06
C CYS A 32 9.23 4.27 9.72
N PRO A 33 7.92 3.98 9.59
CA PRO A 33 7.36 3.44 8.35
C PRO A 33 7.69 4.25 7.08
N PRO A 34 7.59 5.60 7.08
CA PRO A 34 8.16 6.49 6.07
C PRO A 34 9.48 6.05 5.43
N CYS A 35 10.43 5.62 6.26
CA CYS A 35 11.82 5.40 5.91
C CYS A 35 12.11 4.00 5.34
N ASN A 36 11.15 3.08 5.44
CA ASN A 36 11.31 1.74 4.86
C ASN A 36 11.07 1.78 3.35
N THR A 37 11.83 0.98 2.62
CA THR A 37 11.64 0.74 1.19
C THR A 37 10.44 -0.17 0.91
N CYS A 38 9.94 -0.17 -0.32
CA CYS A 38 8.88 -1.11 -0.70
C CYS A 38 9.33 -2.57 -0.60
N GLN A 39 10.60 -2.86 -0.87
CA GLN A 39 11.16 -4.20 -0.70
C GLN A 39 11.06 -4.65 0.77
N GLN A 40 11.44 -3.78 1.70
CA GLN A 40 11.35 -4.07 3.14
C GLN A 40 9.92 -4.38 3.58
N PHE A 41 8.94 -3.66 3.05
CA PHE A 41 7.53 -3.95 3.33
C PHE A 41 7.03 -5.23 2.67
N LEU A 42 7.31 -5.42 1.38
CA LEU A 42 6.69 -6.47 0.58
C LEU A 42 7.38 -7.83 0.75
N GLU A 43 8.70 -7.86 0.89
CA GLU A 43 9.49 -9.11 0.99
C GLU A 43 9.75 -9.49 2.45
N PHE A 44 10.17 -8.54 3.28
CA PHE A 44 10.52 -8.81 4.68
C PHE A 44 9.35 -8.61 5.64
N SER A 45 8.20 -8.11 5.16
CA SER A 45 7.03 -7.83 6.01
C SER A 45 7.34 -6.87 7.16
N CYS A 46 8.24 -5.91 6.93
CA CYS A 46 8.60 -4.90 7.93
C CYS A 46 7.36 -4.19 8.47
N LEU A 47 7.26 -4.10 9.79
CA LEU A 47 6.19 -3.46 10.53
C LEU A 47 4.79 -4.01 10.19
N ALA A 48 4.67 -5.30 9.83
CA ALA A 48 3.39 -5.93 9.48
C ALA A 48 2.32 -5.82 10.58
N ASN A 49 2.73 -5.76 11.85
CA ASN A 49 1.84 -5.51 12.99
C ASN A 49 1.23 -4.09 13.01
N ARG A 50 1.77 -3.16 12.22
CA ARG A 50 1.25 -1.79 12.05
C ARG A 50 0.37 -1.65 10.81
N TYR A 51 0.06 -2.75 10.11
CA TYR A 51 -0.81 -2.74 8.94
C TYR A 51 -2.26 -2.54 9.38
N THR A 52 -2.84 -1.43 8.97
CA THR A 52 -4.26 -1.13 9.18
C THR A 52 -5.07 -1.62 7.98
N LYS A 53 -6.07 -2.47 8.23
CA LYS A 53 -6.79 -3.25 7.21
C LYS A 53 -8.22 -2.78 6.90
N HIS A 54 -8.70 -1.70 7.51
CA HIS A 54 -10.05 -1.16 7.27
C HIS A 54 -10.10 -0.19 6.08
N TYR A 55 -9.19 -0.34 5.11
CA TYR A 55 -9.12 0.51 3.92
C TYR A 55 -9.51 -0.29 2.68
N SER A 56 -10.31 0.33 1.81
CA SER A 56 -10.80 -0.32 0.60
C SER A 56 -10.86 0.65 -0.58
N LEU A 57 -11.30 0.15 -1.73
CA LEU A 57 -11.63 0.97 -2.88
C LEU A 57 -13.07 1.49 -2.77
N SER A 58 -13.31 2.71 -3.25
CA SER A 58 -14.56 3.46 -3.09
C SER A 58 -15.83 2.78 -3.61
N ASN A 59 -15.73 1.81 -4.53
CA ASN A 59 -16.90 1.05 -4.96
C ASN A 59 -17.40 0.05 -3.89
N ASN A 60 -16.70 -0.10 -2.76
CA ASN A 60 -16.95 -1.10 -1.73
C ASN A 60 -16.95 -2.55 -2.27
N GLN A 61 -16.46 -2.74 -3.49
CA GLN A 61 -16.32 -4.05 -4.11
C GLN A 61 -14.85 -4.43 -4.03
N SER A 62 -14.58 -5.49 -3.27
CA SER A 62 -13.28 -6.18 -3.29
C SER A 62 -12.95 -6.81 -4.65
N ASN A 63 -13.83 -6.70 -5.65
CA ASN A 63 -13.64 -7.15 -7.01
C ASN A 63 -14.10 -6.10 -8.03
N ILE A 64 -13.16 -5.64 -8.86
CA ILE A 64 -13.40 -4.72 -9.96
C ILE A 64 -13.48 -5.53 -11.25
N ILE A 65 -14.63 -5.45 -11.92
CA ILE A 65 -14.80 -6.03 -13.25
C ILE A 65 -14.71 -4.90 -14.27
N LEU A 66 -13.73 -4.98 -15.16
CA LEU A 66 -13.47 -3.99 -16.21
C LEU A 66 -13.65 -4.62 -17.59
N LYS A 67 -14.01 -3.78 -18.57
CA LYS A 67 -14.03 -4.16 -19.98
C LYS A 67 -12.76 -3.67 -20.66
N ILE A 68 -12.15 -4.50 -21.49
CA ILE A 68 -10.98 -4.10 -22.29
C ILE A 68 -11.28 -2.85 -23.14
N ASN A 69 -10.29 -1.98 -23.31
CA ASN A 69 -10.38 -0.73 -24.07
C ASN A 69 -11.48 0.26 -23.62
N THR A 70 -12.05 0.05 -22.43
CA THR A 70 -13.08 0.94 -21.85
C THR A 70 -12.49 1.69 -20.66
N PRO A 71 -12.64 3.02 -20.57
CA PRO A 71 -12.20 3.77 -19.39
C PRO A 71 -12.87 3.27 -18.12
N MET A 72 -12.09 2.96 -17.10
CA MET A 72 -12.64 2.61 -15.79
C MET A 72 -13.13 3.86 -15.05
N LYS A 73 -14.18 3.71 -14.24
CA LYS A 73 -14.56 4.75 -13.27
C LYS A 73 -13.44 4.86 -12.22
N PRO A 74 -12.97 6.09 -11.88
CA PRO A 74 -11.96 6.27 -10.85
C PRO A 74 -12.38 5.62 -9.53
N GLN A 75 -11.46 4.87 -8.91
CA GLN A 75 -11.65 4.28 -7.60
C GLN A 75 -10.71 4.96 -6.61
N TYR A 76 -11.24 5.49 -5.52
CA TYR A 76 -10.47 6.14 -4.46
C TYR A 76 -10.16 5.15 -3.34
N ILE A 77 -9.09 5.42 -2.59
CA ILE A 77 -8.87 4.73 -1.32
C ILE A 77 -9.79 5.37 -0.27
N ILE A 78 -10.63 4.56 0.37
CA ILE A 78 -11.53 4.99 1.44
C ILE A 78 -11.17 4.31 2.76
N ASP A 79 -11.33 5.04 3.86
CA ASP A 79 -11.35 4.48 5.20
C ASP A 79 -12.78 4.01 5.48
N GLN A 80 -12.95 2.71 5.72
CA GLN A 80 -14.25 2.09 5.89
C GLN A 80 -14.91 2.45 7.24
N THR A 81 -14.16 3.01 8.18
CA THR A 81 -14.64 3.34 9.53
C THR A 81 -15.47 4.64 9.52
N ASN A 82 -14.98 5.64 8.80
CA ASN A 82 -15.59 6.96 8.66
C ASN A 82 -16.20 7.20 7.27
N ASN A 83 -15.97 6.29 6.32
CA ASN A 83 -16.42 6.39 4.93
C ASN A 83 -15.86 7.62 4.20
N ASP A 84 -14.63 8.02 4.54
CA ASP A 84 -13.95 9.18 3.95
C ASP A 84 -12.86 8.75 2.97
N ILE A 85 -12.61 9.60 1.97
CA ILE A 85 -11.46 9.45 1.07
C ILE A 85 -10.18 9.74 1.85
N VAL A 86 -9.22 8.82 1.76
CA VAL A 86 -7.95 8.97 2.47
C VAL A 86 -7.04 9.96 1.74
N GLN A 87 -6.49 10.91 2.50
CA GLN A 87 -5.60 11.97 2.03
C GLN A 87 -4.20 11.80 2.62
N TYR A 88 -3.24 12.58 2.12
CA TYR A 88 -1.85 12.62 2.61
C TYR A 88 -1.14 11.25 2.62
N LEU A 89 -1.51 10.38 1.69
CA LEU A 89 -0.82 9.12 1.48
C LEU A 89 0.48 9.38 0.72
N TRP A 90 1.53 8.66 1.13
CA TRP A 90 2.80 8.69 0.41
C TRP A 90 2.84 7.60 -0.65
N ASP A 91 3.96 7.49 -1.35
CA ASP A 91 4.13 6.55 -2.46
C ASP A 91 3.74 5.12 -2.10
N PRO A 92 2.89 4.46 -2.94
CA PRO A 92 2.43 3.11 -2.70
C PRO A 92 3.52 2.08 -3.01
N CYS A 93 3.46 0.98 -2.28
CA CYS A 93 4.18 -0.24 -2.58
C CYS A 93 3.20 -1.27 -3.14
N LEU A 94 3.42 -1.68 -4.38
CA LEU A 94 2.61 -2.67 -5.08
C LEU A 94 3.33 -4.01 -5.07
N ARG A 95 2.70 -5.06 -4.52
CA ARG A 95 3.26 -6.42 -4.57
C ARG A 95 3.31 -6.99 -5.99
N ARG A 96 2.37 -6.56 -6.83
CA ARG A 96 2.23 -6.95 -8.22
C ARG A 96 2.00 -5.71 -9.07
N ALA A 97 2.66 -5.64 -10.22
CA ALA A 97 2.41 -4.59 -11.20
C ALA A 97 0.93 -4.59 -11.62
N LEU A 98 0.34 -3.40 -11.74
CA LEU A 98 -1.03 -3.27 -12.22
C LEU A 98 -1.14 -3.68 -13.70
N PRO A 99 -2.32 -4.14 -14.16
CA PRO A 99 -2.51 -4.52 -15.55
C PRO A 99 -2.25 -3.38 -16.51
N ASN A 100 -1.87 -3.70 -17.74
CA ASN A 100 -1.51 -2.69 -18.73
C ASN A 100 -2.65 -1.67 -18.95
N GLY A 101 -2.28 -0.38 -18.85
CA GLY A 101 -3.20 0.75 -18.99
C GLY A 101 -3.96 1.13 -17.71
N ILE A 102 -3.77 0.39 -16.60
CA ILE A 102 -4.27 0.72 -15.27
C ILE A 102 -3.12 1.22 -14.40
N TYR A 103 -3.35 2.31 -13.66
CA TYR A 103 -2.33 2.90 -12.80
C TYR A 103 -2.94 3.64 -11.60
N LEU A 104 -2.13 3.83 -10.56
CA LEU A 104 -2.44 4.70 -9.43
C LEU A 104 -1.97 6.11 -9.75
N LYS A 105 -2.83 7.10 -9.52
CA LYS A 105 -2.49 8.51 -9.67
C LYS A 105 -2.76 9.25 -8.36
N ASN A 106 -1.78 10.03 -7.92
CA ASN A 106 -1.89 10.95 -6.80
C ASN A 106 -2.35 12.33 -7.30
N ASP A 107 -3.08 13.08 -6.47
CA ASP A 107 -3.35 14.50 -6.67
C ASP A 107 -2.60 15.38 -5.67
N ASN A 108 -2.71 16.69 -5.80
CA ASN A 108 -2.00 17.65 -4.94
C ASN A 108 -2.38 17.55 -3.45
N ASN A 109 -3.47 16.85 -3.10
CA ASN A 109 -3.94 16.66 -1.73
C ASN A 109 -3.48 15.30 -1.16
N GLY A 110 -2.63 14.57 -1.88
CA GLY A 110 -2.19 13.24 -1.46
C GLY A 110 -3.27 12.17 -1.60
N ILE A 111 -4.34 12.42 -2.39
CA ILE A 111 -5.39 11.44 -2.64
C ILE A 111 -4.96 10.54 -3.80
N TYR A 112 -5.00 9.23 -3.56
CA TYR A 112 -4.76 8.25 -4.61
C TYR A 112 -6.06 7.78 -5.25
N LYS A 113 -6.02 7.65 -6.57
CA LYS A 113 -7.07 7.01 -7.37
C LYS A 113 -6.50 5.97 -8.32
N LEU A 114 -7.16 4.82 -8.40
CA LEU A 114 -6.95 3.81 -9.42
C LEU A 114 -7.78 4.19 -10.65
N ILE A 115 -7.09 4.43 -11.77
CA ILE A 115 -7.68 4.89 -13.02
C ILE A 115 -6.99 4.21 -14.20
N GLY A 116 -7.59 4.31 -15.38
CA GLY A 116 -6.98 3.78 -16.59
C GLY A 116 -7.95 3.29 -17.66
N ILE A 117 -7.36 2.74 -18.72
CA ILE A 117 -8.04 2.04 -19.82
C ILE A 117 -7.34 0.68 -19.97
N PRO A 118 -7.93 -0.43 -19.53
CA PRO A 118 -7.29 -1.74 -19.59
C PRO A 118 -6.97 -2.15 -21.02
N ARG A 119 -5.78 -2.70 -21.25
CA ARG A 119 -5.28 -3.08 -22.59
C ARG A 119 -5.10 -4.57 -22.79
N GLU A 120 -5.33 -5.37 -21.76
CA GLU A 120 -5.16 -6.82 -21.79
C GLU A 120 -6.29 -7.51 -21.03
N LYS A 121 -6.58 -8.77 -21.40
CA LYS A 121 -7.48 -9.61 -20.61
C LYS A 121 -6.76 -10.08 -19.37
N LEU A 122 -7.51 -10.21 -18.28
CA LEU A 122 -6.98 -10.66 -17.01
C LEU A 122 -8.05 -11.47 -16.29
N GLU A 123 -7.72 -12.72 -15.97
CA GLU A 123 -8.54 -13.52 -15.07
C GLU A 123 -8.56 -12.89 -13.68
N LYS A 124 -9.52 -13.30 -12.83
CA LYS A 124 -9.68 -12.75 -11.49
C LYS A 124 -8.37 -12.82 -10.70
N THR A 125 -7.72 -11.68 -10.52
CA THR A 125 -6.38 -11.56 -9.95
C THR A 125 -6.39 -10.66 -8.73
N SER A 126 -5.75 -11.09 -7.64
CA SER A 126 -5.62 -10.32 -6.40
C SER A 126 -4.44 -9.37 -6.45
N PHE A 127 -4.67 -8.16 -5.93
CA PHE A 127 -3.70 -7.08 -5.81
C PHE A 127 -3.65 -6.60 -4.36
N GLU A 128 -2.44 -6.20 -3.96
CA GLU A 128 -2.13 -5.68 -2.65
C GLU A 128 -1.37 -4.37 -2.82
N ILE A 129 -1.87 -3.31 -2.19
CA ILE A 129 -1.24 -2.00 -2.13
C ILE A 129 -0.97 -1.67 -0.67
N LEU A 130 0.28 -1.35 -0.36
CA LEU A 130 0.66 -0.78 0.91
C LEU A 130 0.92 0.71 0.73
N PHE A 131 0.25 1.56 1.50
CA PHE A 131 0.56 3.00 1.57
C PHE A 131 1.25 3.32 2.88
N LYS A 132 2.32 4.13 2.81
CA LYS A 132 2.89 4.74 4.01
C LYS A 132 1.96 5.88 4.44
N GLY A 133 1.46 5.81 5.67
CA GLY A 133 0.60 6.83 6.26
C GLY A 133 1.36 7.75 7.22
N SER A 134 0.62 8.42 8.11
CA SER A 134 1.19 9.20 9.20
C SER A 134 2.02 8.35 10.16
N VAL A 135 2.77 9.02 11.04
CA VAL A 135 3.73 8.41 11.99
C VAL A 135 3.16 7.13 12.62
N ASN A 136 3.70 5.98 12.23
CA ASN A 136 3.35 4.61 12.69
C ASN A 136 2.20 3.88 11.99
N ARG A 137 1.70 4.36 10.85
CA ARG A 137 0.63 3.66 10.11
C ARG A 137 1.08 3.23 8.73
N ILE A 138 0.72 2.00 8.38
CA ILE A 138 0.84 1.45 7.04
C ILE A 138 -0.54 0.98 6.66
N LEU A 139 -1.08 1.50 5.57
CA LEU A 139 -2.41 1.14 5.12
C LEU A 139 -2.29 0.00 4.14
N LEU A 140 -3.06 -1.05 4.34
CA LEU A 140 -3.13 -2.20 3.46
C LEU A 140 -4.47 -2.20 2.73
N VAL A 141 -4.43 -2.11 1.40
CA VAL A 141 -5.60 -2.18 0.52
C VAL A 141 -5.49 -3.43 -0.34
N ASN A 142 -6.47 -4.31 -0.19
CA ASN A 142 -6.59 -5.54 -0.96
C ASN A 142 -7.81 -5.49 -1.87
N PHE A 143 -7.65 -5.88 -3.12
CA PHE A 143 -8.74 -5.93 -4.09
C PHE A 143 -8.40 -6.92 -5.20
N THR A 144 -9.41 -7.28 -5.99
CA THR A 144 -9.26 -8.13 -7.17
C THR A 144 -9.65 -7.35 -8.41
N ILE A 145 -8.98 -7.63 -9.53
CA ILE A 145 -9.35 -7.13 -10.86
C ILE A 145 -9.67 -8.33 -11.75
N THR A 146 -10.74 -8.23 -12.52
CA THR A 146 -11.04 -9.09 -13.67
C THR A 146 -11.22 -8.19 -14.90
N ILE A 147 -10.56 -8.50 -16.02
CA ILE A 147 -10.71 -7.75 -17.28
C ILE A 147 -11.27 -8.68 -18.34
N ILE A 148 -12.47 -8.36 -18.83
CA ILE A 148 -13.22 -9.11 -19.85
C ILE A 148 -13.16 -8.45 -21.23
#